data_AF-W4ELY9-F1
#
_entry.id   AF-W4ELY9-F1
#
_cell.length_a   1.000
_cell.length_b   1.000
_cell.length_c   1.000
_cell.angle_alpha   90.00
_cell.angle_beta   90.00
_cell.angle_gamma   90.00
#
_symmetry.space_group_name_H-M   'P 1'
#
loop_
_entity.id
_entity.type
_entity.pdbx_description
1 polymer ?
#
loop_
_entity_poly.entity_id
_entity_poly.type
_entity_poly.pdbx_seq_one_letter_code
_entity_poly.pdbx_strand_id
1 'polypeptide(L)'
;MSHLIISNLTKTVGDKTLFKNIDFTIYSGERAGLIGINGTGKSTLMSILAGDLDADQIDKDHPNKYRIAHLPQNPEFAQDETVLQAVFSGDSPILKLNRDYEDTLSLLGKNPESSQLQTQLFRLQQEMDTQQAWDVNALAKTALTKLGIEMFDEQVTNLSGGQQKRVALAKVLIEPADLYLLDEPTNHLDVQSTEWLQEMVLRLKGAVIFITHDRYFLDEISTHIYELADQTLYKHKGNYGDYLESKAIREEMAVATQAKMRNRYRSELKWIRRGAQARSTKQKARIQRFEELSDNIDRNSDDGGLELGLATSRLGKKVLEAESVTKSFGERHIIKDFSFLLQQGDRIGIIGANGAGKSTLLKMLAGEITPDQGRIEVGSTVRIAHFTQQLPQMNDNQRMIEYIRESANDIQDSEGEHHSAASMLERFLFPLHTHGTPIGKLSGGERKRLYLLKLLMEQPNVLLLDEPTNDLDIETLSVLEDFIEQFPGVVVTISHDRFFLDRIAKKLWILDGQGGVDESLDIYSEYLAALGATPAPVKEEKVDKPKEQKVKTQKKKLSFKEQKEWETIEADIAKLEEAIMDAEEGVSKAGSDFTKLQQLTAELEELNANYEHLIERWEYLQDIVNQ
;
A
#
# COMPACT_ATOMS: atom_id res chain seq x y z
N MET A 1 -29.30 -5.63 -11.52
CA MET A 1 -28.03 -5.61 -10.76
C MET A 1 -27.98 -4.29 -10.02
N SER A 2 -27.74 -4.31 -8.71
CA SER A 2 -27.50 -3.08 -7.96
C SER A 2 -26.22 -2.44 -8.49
N HIS A 3 -26.28 -1.14 -8.72
CA HIS A 3 -25.19 -0.32 -9.23
C HIS A 3 -25.27 1.04 -8.54
N LEU A 4 -24.12 1.70 -8.42
CA LEU A 4 -24.02 3.09 -8.02
C LEU A 4 -23.27 3.83 -9.12
N ILE A 5 -23.91 4.84 -9.70
CA ILE A 5 -23.30 5.76 -10.66
C ILE A 5 -23.17 7.10 -9.96
N ILE A 6 -21.95 7.62 -9.97
CA ILE A 6 -21.62 8.95 -9.49
C ILE A 6 -21.16 9.78 -10.68
N SER A 7 -21.72 10.98 -10.82
CA SER A 7 -21.30 11.93 -11.85
C SER A 7 -21.16 13.35 -11.31
N ASN A 8 -20.31 14.14 -11.96
CA ASN A 8 -20.04 15.55 -11.64
C ASN A 8 -19.65 15.80 -10.18
N LEU A 9 -19.00 14.82 -9.52
CA LEU A 9 -18.66 14.95 -8.11
C LEU A 9 -17.52 15.96 -7.92
N THR A 10 -17.80 17.04 -7.21
CA THR A 10 -16.83 18.09 -6.86
C THR A 10 -16.88 18.41 -5.38
N LYS A 11 -15.69 18.51 -4.76
CA LYS A 11 -15.55 18.95 -3.36
C LYS A 11 -14.37 19.89 -3.17
N THR A 12 -14.66 21.01 -2.52
CA THR A 12 -13.71 22.04 -2.08
C THR A 12 -13.78 22.18 -0.57
N VAL A 13 -12.63 22.24 0.10
CA VAL A 13 -12.52 22.45 1.55
C VAL A 13 -11.63 23.67 1.79
N GLY A 14 -12.23 24.76 2.26
CA GLY A 14 -11.54 26.06 2.35
C GLY A 14 -11.13 26.55 0.97
N ASP A 15 -9.83 26.86 0.81
CA ASP A 15 -9.26 27.29 -0.47
C ASP A 15 -8.70 26.12 -1.32
N LYS A 16 -8.76 24.88 -0.82
CA LYS A 16 -8.20 23.70 -1.50
C LYS A 16 -9.33 22.89 -2.15
N THR A 17 -9.32 22.80 -3.49
CA THR A 17 -10.14 21.83 -4.22
C THR A 17 -9.52 20.45 -4.04
N LEU A 18 -10.26 19.52 -3.43
CA LEU A 18 -9.79 18.15 -3.22
C LEU A 18 -9.92 17.37 -4.53
N PHE A 19 -11.09 17.45 -5.14
CA PHE A 19 -11.37 16.83 -6.42
C PHE A 19 -12.49 17.54 -7.17
N LYS A 20 -12.46 17.42 -8.50
CA LYS A 20 -13.36 18.13 -9.40
C LYS A 20 -13.83 17.24 -10.54
N ASN A 21 -15.13 17.23 -10.78
CA ASN A 21 -15.79 16.47 -11.86
C ASN A 21 -15.37 15.00 -11.90
N ILE A 22 -15.45 14.32 -10.76
CA ILE A 22 -15.21 12.88 -10.69
C ILE A 22 -16.46 12.13 -11.18
N ASP A 23 -16.24 11.18 -12.07
CA ASP A 23 -17.25 10.25 -12.58
C ASP A 23 -16.78 8.80 -12.38
N PHE A 24 -17.62 7.96 -11.78
CA PHE A 24 -17.36 6.51 -11.72
C PHE A 24 -18.64 5.69 -11.55
N THR A 25 -18.53 4.42 -11.92
CA THR A 25 -19.58 3.42 -11.73
C THR A 25 -19.01 2.22 -11.01
N ILE A 26 -19.75 1.72 -10.01
CA ILE A 26 -19.45 0.47 -9.32
C ILE A 26 -20.67 -0.47 -9.36
N TYR A 27 -20.41 -1.73 -9.68
CA TYR A 27 -21.42 -2.78 -9.77
C TYR A 27 -21.34 -3.75 -8.57
N SER A 28 -22.45 -4.41 -8.26
CA SER A 28 -22.47 -5.46 -7.23
C SER A 28 -21.41 -6.54 -7.50
N GLY A 29 -20.64 -6.90 -6.47
CA GLY A 29 -19.56 -7.88 -6.57
C GLY A 29 -18.22 -7.31 -7.05
N GLU A 30 -18.18 -6.06 -7.52
CA GLU A 30 -16.91 -5.37 -7.75
C GLU A 30 -16.29 -4.92 -6.43
N ARG A 31 -14.97 -5.02 -6.37
CA ARG A 31 -14.15 -4.62 -5.23
C ARG A 31 -13.15 -3.60 -5.71
N ALA A 32 -13.28 -2.35 -5.26
CA ALA A 32 -12.47 -1.24 -5.70
C ALA A 32 -11.56 -0.75 -4.57
N GLY A 33 -10.25 -0.80 -4.80
CA GLY A 33 -9.27 -0.17 -3.90
C GLY A 33 -9.13 1.30 -4.23
N LEU A 34 -9.33 2.19 -3.26
CA LEU A 34 -9.13 3.63 -3.42
C LEU A 34 -7.75 4.02 -2.89
N ILE A 35 -6.89 4.52 -3.78
CA ILE A 35 -5.52 4.90 -3.48
C ILE A 35 -5.26 6.37 -3.84
N GLY A 36 -4.20 6.94 -3.26
CA GLY A 36 -3.79 8.32 -3.47
C GLY A 36 -2.99 8.85 -2.29
N ILE A 37 -2.31 9.97 -2.51
CA ILE A 37 -1.49 10.63 -1.49
C ILE A 37 -2.36 11.10 -0.32
N ASN A 38 -1.78 11.16 0.87
CA ASN A 38 -2.48 11.72 2.03
C ASN A 38 -2.90 13.18 1.77
N GLY A 39 -4.15 13.49 2.09
CA GLY A 39 -4.73 14.82 1.88
C GLY A 39 -5.25 15.11 0.47
N THR A 40 -5.36 14.11 -0.41
CA THR A 40 -6.10 14.20 -1.69
C THR A 40 -7.62 14.09 -1.52
N GLY A 41 -8.08 13.60 -0.36
CA GLY A 41 -9.51 13.54 -0.02
C GLY A 41 -10.14 12.14 -0.06
N LYS A 42 -9.35 11.05 0.02
CA LYS A 42 -9.84 9.66 0.03
C LYS A 42 -10.96 9.42 1.06
N SER A 43 -10.70 9.70 2.34
CA SER A 43 -11.71 9.56 3.40
C SER A 43 -12.89 10.52 3.20
N THR A 44 -12.64 11.73 2.67
CA THR A 44 -13.71 12.69 2.34
C THR A 44 -14.64 12.14 1.25
N LEU A 45 -14.09 11.49 0.21
CA LEU A 45 -14.86 10.81 -0.82
C LEU A 45 -15.73 9.71 -0.20
N MET A 46 -15.18 8.88 0.70
CA MET A 46 -15.93 7.84 1.40
C MET A 46 -17.09 8.41 2.22
N SER A 47 -16.84 9.45 3.03
CA SER A 47 -17.90 10.11 3.82
C SER A 47 -18.99 10.72 2.94
N ILE A 48 -18.65 11.27 1.77
CA ILE A 48 -19.64 11.78 0.81
C ILE A 48 -20.47 10.65 0.22
N LEU A 49 -19.86 9.50 -0.08
CA LEU A 49 -20.57 8.33 -0.58
C LEU A 49 -21.50 7.73 0.48
N ALA A 50 -21.05 7.68 1.74
CA ALA A 50 -21.84 7.25 2.90
C ALA A 50 -23.03 8.18 3.19
N GLY A 51 -22.92 9.47 2.83
CA GLY A 51 -23.93 10.49 3.14
C GLY A 51 -23.68 11.26 4.43
N ASP A 52 -22.51 11.06 5.05
CA ASP A 52 -22.08 11.75 6.27
C ASP A 52 -21.61 13.19 6.00
N LEU A 53 -21.21 13.48 4.75
CA LEU A 53 -20.69 14.76 4.32
C LEU A 53 -21.35 15.21 3.01
N ASP A 54 -21.73 16.48 2.94
CA ASP A 54 -22.28 17.07 1.71
C ASP A 54 -21.18 17.35 0.68
N ALA A 55 -21.46 17.09 -0.59
CA ALA A 55 -20.65 17.51 -1.72
C ALA A 55 -21.10 18.89 -2.25
N ASP A 56 -20.21 19.60 -2.95
CA ASP A 56 -20.58 20.88 -3.55
C ASP A 56 -21.46 20.65 -4.79
N GLN A 57 -21.11 19.62 -5.56
CA GLN A 57 -21.89 19.11 -6.70
C GLN A 57 -21.77 17.58 -6.71
N ILE A 58 -22.90 16.89 -6.89
CA ILE A 58 -22.94 15.44 -7.05
C ILE A 58 -24.25 15.02 -7.71
N ASP A 59 -24.16 14.18 -8.74
CA ASP A 59 -25.29 13.44 -9.30
C ASP A 59 -25.13 11.97 -8.87
N LYS A 60 -26.06 11.47 -8.06
CA LYS A 60 -26.09 10.07 -7.61
C LYS A 60 -27.24 9.32 -8.26
N ASP A 61 -26.96 8.20 -8.91
CA ASP A 61 -27.97 7.26 -9.39
C ASP A 61 -27.77 5.88 -8.75
N HIS A 62 -28.79 5.41 -8.03
CA HIS A 62 -28.83 4.12 -7.37
C HIS A 62 -30.28 3.64 -7.20
N PRO A 63 -30.51 2.32 -7.00
CA PRO A 63 -31.85 1.80 -6.72
C PRO A 63 -32.51 2.42 -5.47
N ASN A 64 -33.85 2.52 -5.46
CA ASN A 64 -34.60 3.10 -4.33
C ASN A 64 -34.37 2.43 -2.96
N LYS A 65 -33.99 1.16 -2.95
CA LYS A 65 -33.65 0.39 -1.74
C LYS A 65 -32.18 0.00 -1.81
N TYR A 66 -31.28 0.98 -1.71
CA TYR A 66 -29.84 0.78 -1.71
C TYR A 66 -29.30 1.01 -0.30
N ARG A 67 -28.63 0.01 0.28
CA ARG A 67 -28.03 0.10 1.62
C ARG A 67 -26.51 0.25 1.50
N ILE A 68 -25.99 1.25 2.19
CA ILE A 68 -24.56 1.51 2.29
C ILE A 68 -24.14 1.27 3.73
N ALA A 69 -23.17 0.38 3.95
CA ALA A 69 -22.53 0.19 5.24
C ALA A 69 -21.15 0.87 5.21
N HIS A 70 -20.88 1.72 6.19
CA HIS A 70 -19.67 2.55 6.23
C HIS A 70 -18.90 2.31 7.53
N LEU A 71 -17.61 2.02 7.40
CA LEU A 71 -16.64 2.00 8.49
C LEU A 71 -15.90 3.34 8.52
N PRO A 72 -16.25 4.26 9.43
CA PRO A 72 -15.52 5.51 9.55
C PRO A 72 -14.14 5.31 10.18
N GLN A 73 -13.24 6.26 9.94
CA GLN A 73 -11.88 6.26 10.51
C GLN A 73 -11.89 6.26 12.05
N ASN A 74 -12.78 7.06 12.66
CA ASN A 74 -12.99 7.13 14.10
C ASN A 74 -14.44 6.73 14.40
N PRO A 75 -14.69 5.49 14.85
CA PRO A 75 -16.04 5.06 15.16
C PRO A 75 -16.54 5.69 16.47
N GLU A 76 -17.79 6.14 16.45
CA GLU A 76 -18.48 6.64 17.63
C GLU A 76 -19.44 5.58 18.16
N PHE A 77 -19.41 5.35 19.48
CA PHE A 77 -20.25 4.38 20.17
C PHE A 77 -21.01 5.07 21.32
N ALA A 78 -22.20 4.55 21.65
CA ALA A 78 -22.95 5.05 22.79
C ALA A 78 -22.27 4.65 24.11
N GLN A 79 -22.37 5.51 25.13
CA GLN A 79 -21.61 5.38 26.39
C GLN A 79 -21.92 4.12 27.20
N ASP A 80 -23.09 3.50 27.02
CA ASP A 80 -23.56 2.36 27.82
C ASP A 80 -23.71 1.06 27.03
N GLU A 81 -23.28 1.02 25.77
CA GLU A 81 -23.41 -0.19 24.93
C GLU A 81 -22.30 -1.21 25.20
N THR A 82 -22.68 -2.48 25.31
CA THR A 82 -21.72 -3.59 25.32
C THR A 82 -21.18 -3.84 23.91
N VAL A 83 -20.03 -4.52 23.81
CA VAL A 83 -19.43 -4.91 22.52
C VAL A 83 -20.45 -5.58 21.62
N LEU A 84 -21.19 -6.56 22.15
CA LEU A 84 -22.16 -7.32 21.37
C LEU A 84 -23.37 -6.47 20.95
N GLN A 85 -23.86 -5.59 21.82
CA GLN A 85 -24.93 -4.64 21.49
C GLN A 85 -24.51 -3.64 20.41
N ALA A 86 -23.27 -3.13 20.49
CA ALA A 86 -22.72 -2.21 19.52
C ALA A 86 -22.61 -2.85 18.13
N VAL A 87 -22.25 -4.14 18.04
CA VAL A 87 -22.24 -4.88 16.78
C VAL A 87 -23.64 -5.00 16.16
N PHE A 88 -24.68 -5.15 16.98
CA PHE A 88 -26.08 -5.21 16.52
C PHE A 88 -26.78 -3.84 16.40
N SER A 89 -26.06 -2.74 16.56
CA SER A 89 -26.64 -1.37 16.49
C SER A 89 -27.06 -0.93 15.08
N GLY A 90 -26.89 -1.76 14.05
CA GLY A 90 -27.27 -1.47 12.68
C GLY A 90 -28.78 -1.39 12.43
N ASP A 91 -29.18 -0.81 11.30
CA ASP A 91 -30.58 -0.50 11.03
C ASP A 91 -31.39 -1.68 10.45
N SER A 92 -30.70 -2.74 10.06
CA SER A 92 -31.31 -3.94 9.49
C SER A 92 -32.29 -4.60 10.49
N PRO A 93 -33.50 -5.01 10.03
CA PRO A 93 -34.48 -5.69 10.89
C PRO A 93 -33.93 -6.91 11.63
N ILE A 94 -33.03 -7.66 11.00
CA ILE A 94 -32.39 -8.86 11.59
C ILE A 94 -31.41 -8.48 12.70
N LEU A 95 -30.73 -7.33 12.59
CA LEU A 95 -29.82 -6.84 13.64
C LEU A 95 -30.61 -6.31 14.84
N LYS A 96 -31.69 -5.56 14.59
CA LYS A 96 -32.60 -5.09 15.64
C LYS A 96 -33.20 -6.26 16.44
N LEU A 97 -33.61 -7.33 15.75
CA LEU A 97 -34.10 -8.54 16.41
C LEU A 97 -33.04 -9.19 17.32
N ASN A 98 -31.80 -9.29 16.84
CA ASN A 98 -30.68 -9.82 17.64
C ASN A 98 -30.37 -8.94 18.86
N ARG A 99 -30.38 -7.63 18.68
CA ARG A 99 -30.19 -6.67 19.77
C ARG A 99 -31.27 -6.78 20.82
N ASP A 100 -32.55 -6.77 20.41
CA ASP A 100 -33.68 -6.89 21.33
C ASP A 100 -33.64 -8.20 22.12
N TYR A 101 -33.19 -9.28 21.49
CA TYR A 101 -32.98 -10.58 22.14
C TYR A 101 -31.90 -10.51 23.23
N GLU A 102 -30.73 -9.97 22.93
CA GLU A 102 -29.61 -9.85 23.88
C GLU A 102 -29.91 -8.84 25.01
N ASP A 103 -30.58 -7.74 24.70
CA ASP A 103 -31.06 -6.75 25.69
C ASP A 103 -32.05 -7.40 26.67
N THR A 104 -33.01 -8.19 26.14
CA THR A 104 -33.99 -8.91 26.96
C THR A 104 -33.32 -9.97 27.84
N LEU A 105 -32.31 -10.69 27.33
CA LEU A 105 -31.51 -11.65 28.11
C LEU A 105 -30.75 -10.96 29.24
N SER A 106 -30.08 -9.85 28.96
CA SER A 106 -29.34 -9.07 29.97
C SER A 106 -30.27 -8.54 31.07
N LEU A 107 -31.44 -8.02 30.69
CA LEU A 107 -32.47 -7.56 31.63
C LEU A 107 -33.05 -8.71 32.48
N LEU A 108 -33.25 -9.88 31.88
CA LEU A 108 -33.76 -11.06 32.57
C LEU A 108 -32.71 -11.64 33.54
N GLY A 109 -31.42 -11.56 33.21
CA GLY A 109 -30.32 -11.87 34.14
C GLY A 109 -30.34 -11.00 35.39
N LYS A 110 -30.73 -9.72 35.26
CA LYS A 110 -30.90 -8.80 36.40
C LYS A 110 -32.23 -8.98 37.13
N ASN A 111 -33.30 -9.39 36.43
CA ASN A 111 -34.65 -9.56 36.99
C ASN A 111 -35.28 -10.93 36.58
N PRO A 112 -34.84 -12.05 37.17
CA PRO A 112 -35.25 -13.39 36.71
C PRO A 112 -36.75 -13.70 36.87
N GLU A 113 -37.43 -13.07 37.83
CA GLU A 113 -38.85 -13.32 38.15
C GLU A 113 -39.85 -12.56 37.26
N SER A 114 -39.37 -11.72 36.34
CA SER A 114 -40.25 -10.94 35.48
C SER A 114 -40.93 -11.80 34.40
N SER A 115 -42.20 -12.13 34.63
CA SER A 115 -43.04 -12.86 33.65
C SER A 115 -43.18 -12.13 32.30
N GLN A 116 -43.10 -10.79 32.31
CA GLN A 116 -43.13 -9.98 31.08
C GLN A 116 -41.88 -10.21 30.22
N LEU A 117 -40.69 -10.18 30.82
CA LEU A 117 -39.42 -10.41 30.11
C LEU A 117 -39.32 -11.85 29.60
N GLN A 118 -39.80 -12.83 30.36
CA GLN A 118 -39.86 -14.23 29.92
C GLN A 118 -40.76 -14.41 28.69
N THR A 119 -41.92 -13.75 28.68
CA THR A 119 -42.85 -13.80 27.53
C THR A 119 -42.26 -13.11 26.30
N GLN A 120 -41.61 -11.96 26.50
CA GLN A 120 -40.91 -11.24 25.43
C GLN A 120 -39.77 -12.07 24.84
N LEU A 121 -38.95 -12.70 25.68
CA LEU A 121 -37.85 -13.57 25.25
C LEU A 121 -38.37 -14.74 24.39
N PHE A 122 -39.44 -15.41 24.83
CA PHE A 122 -40.02 -16.52 24.06
C PHE A 122 -40.52 -16.08 22.67
N ARG A 123 -41.14 -14.90 22.59
CA ARG A 123 -41.56 -14.32 21.30
C ARG A 123 -40.36 -14.03 20.41
N LEU A 124 -39.31 -13.39 20.95
CA LEU A 124 -38.10 -13.08 20.21
C LEU A 124 -37.41 -14.36 19.72
N GLN A 125 -37.37 -15.43 20.50
CA GLN A 125 -36.84 -16.74 20.07
C GLN A 125 -37.59 -17.31 18.86
N GLN A 126 -38.92 -17.25 18.85
CA GLN A 126 -39.70 -17.68 17.69
C GLN A 126 -39.44 -16.83 16.45
N GLU A 127 -39.32 -15.51 16.63
CA GLU A 127 -38.99 -14.59 15.53
C GLU A 127 -37.56 -14.84 15.01
N MET A 128 -36.60 -15.15 15.90
CA MET A 128 -35.22 -15.51 15.57
C MET A 128 -35.15 -16.79 14.73
N ASP A 129 -35.89 -17.84 15.12
CA ASP A 129 -35.99 -19.08 14.35
C ASP A 129 -36.59 -18.85 12.96
N THR A 130 -37.66 -18.06 12.89
CA THR A 130 -38.38 -17.79 11.64
C THR A 130 -37.53 -17.01 10.64
N GLN A 131 -36.72 -16.06 11.12
CA GLN A 131 -35.86 -15.22 10.30
C GLN A 131 -34.42 -15.75 10.15
N GLN A 132 -34.12 -16.94 10.69
CA GLN A 132 -32.76 -17.50 10.75
C GLN A 132 -31.72 -16.53 11.35
N ALA A 133 -32.16 -15.70 12.29
CA ALA A 133 -31.33 -14.64 12.86
C ALA A 133 -30.22 -15.17 13.78
N TRP A 134 -30.29 -16.45 14.18
CA TRP A 134 -29.22 -17.16 14.90
C TRP A 134 -27.90 -17.23 14.13
N ASP A 135 -27.97 -17.34 12.80
CA ASP A 135 -26.78 -17.40 11.97
C ASP A 135 -26.01 -16.07 12.05
N VAL A 136 -26.72 -14.95 12.16
CA VAL A 136 -26.13 -13.61 12.33
C VAL A 136 -25.51 -13.46 13.72
N ASN A 137 -26.14 -14.01 14.78
CA ASN A 137 -25.57 -14.00 16.13
C ASN A 137 -24.25 -14.79 16.17
N ALA A 138 -24.25 -16.00 15.60
CA ALA A 138 -23.07 -16.85 15.52
C ALA A 138 -21.97 -16.19 14.68
N LEU A 139 -22.33 -15.55 13.56
CA LEU A 139 -21.40 -14.81 12.72
C LEU A 139 -20.78 -13.62 13.47
N ALA A 140 -21.57 -12.85 14.22
CA ALA A 140 -21.11 -11.72 15.01
C ALA A 140 -20.08 -12.15 16.07
N LYS A 141 -20.38 -13.20 16.84
CA LYS A 141 -19.44 -13.75 17.83
C LYS A 141 -18.18 -14.29 17.17
N THR A 142 -18.31 -15.01 16.05
CA THR A 142 -17.15 -15.51 15.29
C THR A 142 -16.29 -14.38 14.77
N ALA A 143 -16.89 -13.32 14.21
CA ALA A 143 -16.19 -12.15 13.70
C ALA A 143 -15.43 -11.41 14.80
N LEU A 144 -16.05 -11.17 15.95
CA LEU A 144 -15.40 -10.54 17.10
C LEU A 144 -14.21 -11.37 17.60
N THR A 145 -14.38 -12.68 17.79
CA THR A 145 -13.28 -13.57 18.21
C THR A 145 -12.13 -13.56 17.21
N LYS A 146 -12.44 -13.62 15.90
CA LYS A 146 -11.42 -13.62 14.84
C LYS A 146 -10.69 -12.29 14.72
N LEU A 147 -11.32 -11.18 15.11
CA LEU A 147 -10.68 -9.87 15.25
C LEU A 147 -9.97 -9.69 16.60
N GLY A 148 -9.88 -10.73 17.43
CA GLY A 148 -9.19 -10.73 18.72
C GLY A 148 -9.97 -10.05 19.85
N ILE A 149 -11.30 -10.04 19.79
CA ILE A 149 -12.17 -9.52 20.85
C ILE A 149 -12.97 -10.69 21.44
N GLU A 150 -12.61 -11.08 22.65
CA GLU A 150 -13.27 -12.17 23.39
C GLU A 150 -14.27 -11.65 24.44
N MET A 151 -14.21 -10.35 24.77
CA MET A 151 -14.99 -9.73 25.85
C MET A 151 -16.29 -9.14 25.28
N PHE A 152 -17.31 -9.97 25.11
CA PHE A 152 -18.57 -9.58 24.47
C PHE A 152 -19.47 -8.67 25.32
N ASP A 153 -19.36 -8.82 26.65
CA ASP A 153 -20.23 -8.13 27.62
C ASP A 153 -19.62 -6.83 28.19
N GLU A 154 -18.38 -6.52 27.81
CA GLU A 154 -17.70 -5.30 28.26
C GLU A 154 -18.24 -4.06 27.53
N GLN A 155 -18.15 -2.90 28.18
CA GLN A 155 -18.52 -1.63 27.57
C GLN A 155 -17.52 -1.22 26.49
N VAL A 156 -18.01 -0.77 25.34
CA VAL A 156 -17.15 -0.39 24.21
C VAL A 156 -16.24 0.78 24.54
N THR A 157 -16.68 1.69 25.41
CA THR A 157 -15.89 2.85 25.85
C THR A 157 -14.64 2.49 26.65
N ASN A 158 -14.59 1.29 27.25
CA ASN A 158 -13.41 0.82 27.99
C ASN A 158 -12.34 0.21 27.07
N LEU A 159 -12.70 -0.11 25.83
CA LEU A 159 -11.79 -0.68 24.86
C LEU A 159 -10.80 0.37 24.35
N SER A 160 -9.61 -0.06 23.96
CA SER A 160 -8.66 0.79 23.23
C SER A 160 -9.23 1.23 21.87
N GLY A 161 -8.80 2.38 21.34
CA GLY A 161 -9.29 2.88 20.05
C GLY A 161 -9.14 1.86 18.89
N GLY A 162 -8.06 1.06 18.89
CA GLY A 162 -7.90 -0.03 17.92
C GLY A 162 -8.93 -1.15 18.09
N GLN A 163 -9.21 -1.56 19.34
CA GLN A 163 -10.29 -2.53 19.61
C GLN A 163 -11.66 -1.97 19.24
N GLN A 164 -11.94 -0.70 19.53
CA GLN A 164 -13.17 -0.03 19.11
C GLN A 164 -13.33 -0.04 17.58
N LYS A 165 -12.25 0.20 16.83
CA LYS A 165 -12.25 0.08 15.36
C LYS A 165 -12.56 -1.34 14.88
N ARG A 166 -12.03 -2.36 15.56
CA ARG A 166 -12.35 -3.77 15.27
C ARG A 166 -13.81 -4.12 15.56
N VAL A 167 -14.42 -3.56 16.61
CA VAL A 167 -15.87 -3.70 16.87
C VAL A 167 -16.69 -3.05 15.74
N ALA A 168 -16.30 -1.86 15.29
CA ALA A 168 -16.97 -1.18 14.18
C ALA A 168 -16.83 -1.97 12.86
N LEU A 169 -15.66 -2.55 12.62
CA LEU A 169 -15.44 -3.43 11.47
C LEU A 169 -16.34 -4.66 11.52
N ALA A 170 -16.46 -5.32 12.68
CA ALA A 170 -17.37 -6.44 12.87
C ALA A 170 -18.82 -6.06 12.57
N LYS A 171 -19.28 -4.90 13.08
CA LYS A 171 -20.62 -4.34 12.80
C LYS A 171 -20.88 -4.21 11.30
N VAL A 172 -19.95 -3.60 10.57
CA VAL A 172 -20.10 -3.35 9.12
C VAL A 172 -20.10 -4.65 8.33
N LEU A 173 -19.27 -5.63 8.70
CA LEU A 173 -19.16 -6.91 7.99
C LEU A 173 -20.37 -7.83 8.15
N ILE A 174 -21.11 -7.73 9.26
CA ILE A 174 -22.33 -8.52 9.47
C ILE A 174 -23.59 -7.86 8.90
N GLU A 175 -23.52 -6.56 8.62
CA GLU A 175 -24.67 -5.81 8.11
C GLU A 175 -24.89 -6.13 6.63
N PRO A 176 -26.08 -6.62 6.24
CA PRO A 176 -26.36 -6.87 4.83
C PRO A 176 -26.54 -5.54 4.07
N ALA A 177 -25.52 -5.17 3.30
CA ALA A 177 -25.47 -3.97 2.47
C ALA A 177 -25.21 -4.26 0.98
N ASP A 178 -25.62 -3.33 0.12
CA ASP A 178 -25.34 -3.33 -1.32
C ASP A 178 -23.96 -2.75 -1.64
N LEU A 179 -23.48 -1.84 -0.79
CA LEU A 179 -22.16 -1.22 -0.86
C LEU A 179 -21.51 -1.20 0.53
N TYR A 180 -20.29 -1.70 0.62
CA TYR A 180 -19.45 -1.63 1.80
C TYR A 180 -18.37 -0.58 1.56
N LEU A 181 -18.27 0.38 2.45
CA LEU A 181 -17.27 1.44 2.45
C LEU A 181 -16.33 1.21 3.63
N LEU A 182 -15.10 0.77 3.38
CA LEU A 182 -14.13 0.41 4.43
C LEU A 182 -12.94 1.39 4.45
N ASP A 183 -12.83 2.24 5.48
CA ASP A 183 -11.69 3.18 5.61
C ASP A 183 -10.58 2.61 6.51
N GLU A 184 -9.46 2.22 5.89
CA GLU A 184 -8.27 1.62 6.52
C GLU A 184 -8.60 0.40 7.41
N PRO A 185 -9.26 -0.65 6.88
CA PRO A 185 -9.78 -1.75 7.70
C PRO A 185 -8.67 -2.68 8.22
N THR A 186 -7.47 -2.66 7.63
CA THR A 186 -6.32 -3.48 8.01
C THR A 186 -5.51 -2.87 9.16
N ASN A 187 -5.68 -1.58 9.45
CA ASN A 187 -4.91 -0.91 10.51
C ASN A 187 -5.16 -1.54 11.87
N HIS A 188 -4.06 -1.76 12.61
CA HIS A 188 -4.06 -2.40 13.92
C HIS A 188 -4.60 -3.84 13.93
N LEU A 189 -4.69 -4.52 12.77
CA LEU A 189 -4.93 -5.96 12.71
C LEU A 189 -3.61 -6.72 12.71
N ASP A 190 -3.61 -7.90 13.33
CA ASP A 190 -2.52 -8.85 13.11
C ASP A 190 -2.75 -9.66 11.83
N VAL A 191 -1.75 -10.44 11.47
CA VAL A 191 -1.67 -11.17 10.20
C VAL A 191 -2.82 -12.17 10.04
N GLN A 192 -3.19 -12.85 11.13
CA GLN A 192 -4.32 -13.80 11.14
C GLN A 192 -5.66 -13.09 10.99
N SER A 193 -5.84 -11.95 11.68
CA SER A 193 -7.04 -11.12 11.54
C SER A 193 -7.15 -10.52 10.14
N THR A 194 -6.04 -10.12 9.52
CA THR A 194 -6.04 -9.61 8.13
C THR A 194 -6.42 -10.68 7.12
N GLU A 195 -5.93 -11.93 7.25
CA GLU A 195 -6.31 -13.04 6.36
C GLU A 195 -7.80 -13.35 6.49
N TRP A 196 -8.30 -13.44 7.72
CA TRP A 196 -9.73 -13.64 7.95
C TRP A 196 -10.57 -12.51 7.34
N LEU A 197 -10.13 -11.26 7.46
CA LEU A 197 -10.81 -10.12 6.84
C LEU A 197 -10.83 -10.27 5.31
N GLN A 198 -9.73 -10.72 4.70
CA GLN A 198 -9.68 -10.95 3.26
C GLN A 198 -10.70 -12.01 2.82
N GLU A 199 -10.73 -13.16 3.49
CA GLU A 199 -11.72 -14.22 3.23
C GLU A 199 -13.16 -13.72 3.37
N MET A 200 -13.42 -12.91 4.40
CA MET A 200 -14.73 -12.36 4.67
C MET A 200 -15.18 -11.37 3.58
N VAL A 201 -14.30 -10.45 3.17
CA VAL A 201 -14.57 -9.47 2.11
C VAL A 201 -14.83 -10.16 0.77
N LEU A 202 -14.10 -11.23 0.45
CA LEU A 202 -14.35 -12.04 -0.75
C LEU A 202 -15.72 -12.73 -0.74
N ARG A 203 -16.28 -13.01 0.45
CA ARG A 203 -17.60 -13.65 0.61
C ARG A 203 -18.77 -12.66 0.50
N LEU A 204 -18.52 -11.36 0.61
CA LEU A 204 -19.56 -10.34 0.52
C LEU A 204 -20.15 -10.30 -0.90
N LYS A 205 -21.48 -10.23 -0.98
CA LYS A 205 -22.22 -10.18 -2.26
C LYS A 205 -22.33 -8.77 -2.84
N GLY A 206 -22.21 -7.76 -1.99
CA GLY A 206 -22.30 -6.35 -2.37
C GLY A 206 -21.05 -5.86 -3.09
N ALA A 207 -21.08 -4.62 -3.56
CA ALA A 207 -19.89 -3.90 -3.99
C ALA A 207 -19.06 -3.50 -2.76
N VAL A 208 -17.73 -3.46 -2.88
CA VAL A 208 -16.84 -3.02 -1.79
C VAL A 208 -15.93 -1.93 -2.31
N ILE A 209 -15.91 -0.78 -1.65
CA ILE A 209 -14.87 0.24 -1.82
C ILE A 209 -14.08 0.28 -0.53
N PHE A 210 -12.77 0.16 -0.62
CA PHE A 210 -11.92 0.19 0.55
C PHE A 210 -10.71 1.08 0.32
N ILE A 211 -10.31 1.80 1.36
CA ILE A 211 -9.04 2.53 1.43
C ILE A 211 -8.13 1.67 2.28
N THR A 212 -6.94 1.35 1.78
CA THR A 212 -5.92 0.66 2.55
C THR A 212 -4.54 1.03 2.04
N HIS A 213 -3.57 1.02 2.94
CA HIS A 213 -2.15 1.05 2.60
C HIS A 213 -1.52 -0.34 2.49
N ASP A 214 -2.27 -1.39 2.83
CA ASP A 214 -1.84 -2.77 2.68
C ASP A 214 -1.88 -3.20 1.20
N ARG A 215 -0.70 -3.30 0.59
CA ARG A 215 -0.51 -3.70 -0.81
C ARG A 215 -0.94 -5.14 -1.07
N TYR A 216 -0.80 -6.07 -0.11
CA TYR A 216 -1.26 -7.46 -0.28
C TYR A 216 -2.78 -7.52 -0.28
N PHE A 217 -3.41 -6.76 0.62
CA PHE A 217 -4.85 -6.64 0.63
C PHE A 217 -5.40 -6.07 -0.67
N LEU A 218 -4.74 -5.05 -1.24
CA LEU A 218 -5.11 -4.53 -2.56
C LEU A 218 -4.93 -5.60 -3.63
N ASP A 219 -3.80 -6.31 -3.65
CA ASP A 219 -3.50 -7.25 -4.72
C ASP A 219 -4.44 -8.48 -4.75
N GLU A 220 -4.79 -9.02 -3.58
CA GLU A 220 -5.63 -10.22 -3.47
C GLU A 220 -7.13 -9.94 -3.65
N ILE A 221 -7.62 -8.77 -3.22
CA ILE A 221 -9.07 -8.49 -3.16
C ILE A 221 -9.55 -7.63 -4.31
N SER A 222 -8.72 -6.68 -4.75
CA SER A 222 -9.17 -5.66 -5.70
C SER A 222 -9.44 -6.27 -7.07
N THR A 223 -10.54 -5.80 -7.67
CA THR A 223 -10.87 -6.07 -9.07
C THR A 223 -10.48 -4.92 -9.98
N HIS A 224 -10.46 -3.72 -9.39
CA HIS A 224 -10.14 -2.46 -10.02
C HIS A 224 -9.55 -1.53 -8.94
N ILE A 225 -8.73 -0.58 -9.37
CA ILE A 225 -8.12 0.43 -8.51
C ILE A 225 -8.61 1.81 -8.95
N TYR A 226 -9.05 2.61 -7.99
CA TYR A 226 -9.37 4.01 -8.14
C TYR A 226 -8.22 4.84 -7.57
N GLU A 227 -7.49 5.54 -8.43
CA GLU A 227 -6.41 6.44 -8.01
C GLU A 227 -6.92 7.89 -8.00
N LEU A 228 -6.86 8.53 -6.84
CA LEU A 228 -7.19 9.94 -6.65
C LEU A 228 -5.91 10.77 -6.76
N ALA A 229 -5.65 11.30 -7.96
CA ALA A 229 -4.47 12.11 -8.29
C ALA A 229 -4.87 13.32 -9.15
N ASP A 230 -4.11 14.42 -9.06
CA ASP A 230 -4.33 15.64 -9.85
C ASP A 230 -5.77 16.21 -9.78
N GLN A 231 -6.43 16.06 -8.62
CA GLN A 231 -7.84 16.45 -8.41
C GLN A 231 -8.85 15.68 -9.26
N THR A 232 -8.45 14.56 -9.85
CA THR A 232 -9.26 13.67 -10.68
C THR A 232 -9.20 12.23 -10.17
N LEU A 233 -10.09 11.37 -10.68
CA LEU A 233 -10.12 9.95 -10.34
C LEU A 233 -9.77 9.12 -11.58
N TYR A 234 -8.70 8.35 -11.50
CA TYR A 234 -8.31 7.40 -12.54
C TYR A 234 -8.81 6.00 -12.19
N LYS A 235 -9.47 5.34 -13.14
CA LYS A 235 -9.92 3.95 -13.00
C LYS A 235 -8.96 3.02 -13.72
N HIS A 236 -8.41 2.08 -12.97
CA HIS A 236 -7.55 1.01 -13.47
C HIS A 236 -8.25 -0.33 -13.24
N LYS A 237 -8.21 -1.21 -14.23
CA LYS A 237 -8.76 -2.56 -14.13
C LYS A 237 -7.65 -3.52 -13.79
N GLY A 238 -7.91 -4.41 -12.84
CA GLY A 238 -6.90 -5.34 -12.35
C GLY A 238 -6.63 -5.15 -10.86
N ASN A 239 -5.60 -5.87 -10.41
CA ASN A 239 -5.11 -5.82 -9.04
C ASN A 239 -4.13 -4.64 -8.82
N TYR A 240 -3.40 -4.66 -7.71
CA TYR A 240 -2.43 -3.60 -7.41
C TYR A 240 -1.20 -3.66 -8.32
N GLY A 241 -0.73 -4.86 -8.65
CA GLY A 241 0.34 -5.07 -9.64
C GLY A 241 0.00 -4.48 -11.01
N ASP A 242 -1.18 -4.81 -11.55
CA ASP A 242 -1.67 -4.30 -12.84
C ASP A 242 -1.77 -2.76 -12.85
N TYR A 243 -2.14 -2.17 -11.71
CA TYR A 243 -2.15 -0.72 -11.53
C TYR A 243 -0.75 -0.12 -11.60
N LEU A 244 0.25 -0.71 -10.96
CA LEU A 244 1.63 -0.21 -10.99
C LEU A 244 2.18 -0.20 -12.42
N GLU A 245 1.95 -1.26 -13.18
CA GLU A 245 2.33 -1.31 -14.61
C GLU A 245 1.60 -0.25 -15.41
N SER A 246 0.28 -0.13 -15.23
CA SER A 246 -0.53 0.88 -15.92
C SER A 246 -0.09 2.32 -15.57
N LYS A 247 0.32 2.56 -14.32
CA LYS A 247 0.83 3.85 -13.85
C LYS A 247 2.19 4.16 -14.47
N ALA A 248 3.12 3.21 -14.48
CA ALA A 248 4.42 3.38 -15.13
C ALA A 248 4.28 3.73 -16.61
N ILE A 249 3.43 3.00 -17.34
CA ILE A 249 3.12 3.28 -18.75
C ILE A 249 2.55 4.71 -18.92
N ARG A 250 1.64 5.12 -18.02
CA ARG A 250 1.05 6.47 -18.05
C ARG A 250 2.10 7.56 -17.80
N GLU A 251 3.00 7.35 -16.85
CA GLU A 251 4.09 8.28 -16.54
C GLU A 251 5.07 8.40 -17.70
N GLU A 252 5.48 7.28 -18.31
CA GLU A 252 6.33 7.28 -19.50
C GLU A 252 5.66 8.02 -20.67
N MET A 253 4.37 7.77 -20.91
CA MET A 253 3.58 8.49 -21.92
C MET A 253 3.50 9.99 -21.61
N ALA A 254 3.35 10.37 -20.34
CA ALA A 254 3.31 11.76 -19.91
C ALA A 254 4.65 12.45 -20.16
N VAL A 255 5.77 11.83 -19.77
CA VAL A 255 7.14 12.33 -20.01
C VAL A 255 7.41 12.48 -21.51
N ALA A 256 7.05 11.47 -22.32
CA ALA A 256 7.21 11.52 -23.77
C ALA A 256 6.37 12.65 -24.40
N THR A 257 5.14 12.84 -23.91
CA THR A 257 4.24 13.91 -24.36
C THR A 257 4.78 15.29 -23.98
N GLN A 258 5.25 15.47 -22.75
CA GLN A 258 5.89 16.70 -22.29
C GLN A 258 7.17 17.01 -23.09
N ALA A 259 8.01 16.00 -23.37
CA ALA A 259 9.20 16.17 -24.19
C ALA A 259 8.86 16.64 -25.62
N LYS A 260 7.83 16.04 -26.24
CA LYS A 260 7.29 16.47 -27.55
C LYS A 260 6.77 17.91 -27.49
N MET A 261 6.01 18.27 -26.45
CA MET A 261 5.50 19.63 -26.23
C MET A 261 6.63 20.65 -26.05
N ARG A 262 7.65 20.35 -25.24
CA ARG A 262 8.82 21.21 -25.02
C ARG A 262 9.63 21.42 -26.30
N ASN A 263 9.79 20.38 -27.11
CA ASN A 263 10.46 20.48 -28.41
C ASN A 263 9.66 21.33 -29.40
N ARG A 264 8.32 21.19 -29.41
CA ARG A 264 7.42 22.05 -30.20
C ARG A 264 7.46 23.51 -29.75
N TYR A 265 7.49 23.76 -28.43
CA TYR A 265 7.64 25.10 -27.88
C TYR A 265 8.96 25.74 -28.29
N ARG A 266 10.08 25.00 -28.20
CA ARG A 266 11.40 25.48 -28.64
C ARG A 266 11.42 25.85 -30.13
N SER A 267 10.76 25.07 -31.00
CA SER A 267 10.71 25.35 -32.44
C SER A 267 9.83 26.56 -32.77
N GLU A 268 8.67 26.70 -32.12
CA GLU A 268 7.80 27.87 -32.27
C GLU A 268 8.43 29.15 -31.69
N LEU A 269 9.13 29.06 -30.55
CA LEU A 269 9.86 30.19 -29.95
C LEU A 269 10.99 30.69 -30.87
N LYS A 270 11.72 29.78 -31.55
CA LYS A 270 12.68 30.15 -32.60
C LYS A 270 12.01 30.86 -33.78
N TRP A 271 10.80 30.45 -34.16
CA TRP A 271 10.03 31.07 -35.24
C TRP A 271 9.56 32.50 -34.88
N ILE A 272 9.04 32.71 -33.67
CA ILE A 272 8.64 34.04 -33.17
C ILE A 272 9.86 34.97 -33.07
N ARG A 273 10.99 34.48 -32.51
CA ARG A 273 12.25 35.26 -32.40
C ARG A 273 12.81 35.69 -33.76
N ARG A 274 12.51 34.96 -34.84
CA ARG A 274 12.90 35.34 -36.22
C ARG A 274 12.05 36.48 -36.81
N GLY A 275 11.16 37.10 -36.03
CA GLY A 275 10.48 38.34 -36.40
C GLY A 275 9.19 38.14 -37.19
N ALA A 276 8.41 37.09 -36.87
CA ALA A 276 7.10 36.89 -37.48
C ALA A 276 6.14 38.04 -37.09
N GLN A 277 5.88 38.96 -38.02
CA GLN A 277 4.87 40.01 -37.84
C GLN A 277 3.48 39.45 -38.16
N ALA A 278 2.51 39.63 -37.26
CA ALA A 278 1.14 39.13 -37.34
C ALA A 278 0.31 39.84 -38.43
N ARG A 279 0.65 39.62 -39.71
CA ARG A 279 0.03 40.31 -40.84
C ARG A 279 -1.14 39.52 -41.47
N SER A 280 -1.30 38.22 -41.20
CA SER A 280 -2.42 37.40 -41.71
C SER A 280 -3.20 36.63 -40.62
N THR A 281 -4.44 36.25 -40.91
CA THR A 281 -5.32 35.44 -40.01
C THR A 281 -4.72 34.10 -39.62
N LYS A 282 -3.99 33.44 -40.54
CA LYS A 282 -3.26 32.19 -40.25
C LYS A 282 -2.08 32.41 -39.28
N GLN A 283 -1.43 33.58 -39.32
CA GLN A 283 -0.34 33.91 -38.40
C GLN A 283 -0.88 34.26 -37.01
N LYS A 284 -2.02 34.96 -36.91
CA LYS A 284 -2.70 35.22 -35.63
C LYS A 284 -3.13 33.92 -34.92
N ALA A 285 -3.75 32.99 -35.64
CA ALA A 285 -4.15 31.68 -35.09
C ALA A 285 -2.95 30.79 -34.68
N ARG A 286 -1.74 31.08 -35.17
CA ARG A 286 -0.52 30.35 -34.80
C ARG A 286 0.16 30.96 -33.58
N ILE A 287 0.14 32.30 -33.47
CA ILE A 287 0.59 33.03 -32.27
C ILE A 287 -0.30 32.67 -31.07
N GLN A 288 -1.62 32.64 -31.27
CA GLN A 288 -2.56 32.24 -30.21
C GLN A 288 -2.33 30.80 -29.72
N ARG A 289 -2.06 29.86 -30.63
CA ARG A 289 -1.66 28.48 -30.28
C ARG A 289 -0.32 28.40 -29.55
N PHE A 290 0.60 29.35 -29.79
CA PHE A 290 1.85 29.43 -29.04
C PHE A 290 1.63 29.98 -27.63
N GLU A 291 0.77 30.98 -27.47
CA GLU A 291 0.37 31.52 -26.15
C GLU A 291 -0.29 30.41 -25.31
N GLU A 292 -1.25 29.68 -25.87
CA GLU A 292 -1.88 28.51 -25.22
C GLU A 292 -0.88 27.38 -24.88
N LEU A 293 0.15 27.19 -25.71
CA LEU A 293 1.21 26.20 -25.46
C LEU A 293 2.18 26.66 -24.37
N SER A 294 2.46 27.96 -24.29
CA SER A 294 3.31 28.56 -23.25
C SER A 294 2.66 28.44 -21.88
N ASP A 295 1.38 28.77 -21.78
CA ASP A 295 0.60 28.72 -20.53
C ASP A 295 0.51 27.30 -19.95
N ASN A 296 0.48 26.27 -20.81
CA ASN A 296 0.45 24.87 -20.39
C ASN A 296 1.83 24.34 -19.92
N ILE A 297 2.94 24.87 -20.44
CA ILE A 297 4.29 24.42 -20.06
C ILE A 297 4.70 24.99 -18.70
N ASP A 298 4.37 26.26 -18.42
CA ASP A 298 4.72 26.90 -17.14
C ASP A 298 4.04 26.25 -15.93
N ARG A 299 2.93 25.51 -16.12
CA ARG A 299 2.20 24.83 -15.03
C ARG A 299 2.75 23.45 -14.65
N ASN A 300 3.55 22.80 -15.50
CA ASN A 300 3.91 21.38 -15.36
C ASN A 300 5.39 21.14 -15.01
N SER A 301 6.09 22.13 -14.44
CA SER A 301 7.56 22.11 -14.33
C SER A 301 8.15 21.63 -12.99
N ASP A 302 7.35 21.03 -12.10
CA ASP A 302 7.74 20.84 -10.69
C ASP A 302 8.05 19.40 -10.24
N ASP A 303 8.17 18.42 -11.14
CA ASP A 303 8.45 17.03 -10.73
C ASP A 303 9.90 16.61 -11.06
N GLY A 304 10.81 16.92 -10.13
CA GLY A 304 12.22 16.57 -10.20
C GLY A 304 12.51 15.31 -9.41
N GLY A 305 12.50 14.15 -10.08
CA GLY A 305 13.02 12.92 -9.50
C GLY A 305 14.51 13.07 -9.15
N LEU A 306 14.83 12.96 -7.85
CA LEU A 306 16.17 13.04 -7.30
C LEU A 306 16.58 11.65 -6.77
N GLU A 307 17.47 10.97 -7.48
CA GLU A 307 18.18 9.79 -6.96
C GLU A 307 19.44 10.24 -6.21
N LEU A 308 19.57 9.84 -4.95
CA LEU A 308 20.72 10.15 -4.11
C LEU A 308 21.00 9.05 -3.09
N GLY A 309 22.28 8.66 -2.99
CA GLY A 309 22.81 7.92 -1.85
C GLY A 309 22.87 8.82 -0.61
N LEU A 310 23.08 8.25 0.58
CA LEU A 310 23.37 9.03 1.78
C LEU A 310 24.62 8.46 2.46
N ALA A 311 25.54 9.31 2.94
CA ALA A 311 26.65 8.84 3.77
C ALA A 311 26.12 8.47 5.14
N THR A 312 26.50 7.29 5.61
CA THR A 312 26.39 6.94 7.03
C THR A 312 27.75 6.97 7.70
N SER A 313 27.71 7.15 9.02
CA SER A 313 28.92 7.07 9.84
C SER A 313 29.52 5.66 9.79
N ARG A 314 30.86 5.55 9.65
CA ARG A 314 31.56 4.26 9.54
C ARG A 314 31.22 3.34 10.73
N LEU A 315 30.69 2.16 10.42
CA LEU A 315 30.31 1.15 11.42
C LEU A 315 31.43 0.12 11.60
N GLY A 316 31.66 -0.31 12.85
CA GLY A 316 32.56 -1.41 13.16
C GLY A 316 31.92 -2.77 12.89
N LYS A 317 32.72 -3.84 12.80
CA LYS A 317 32.22 -5.20 12.55
C LYS A 317 31.26 -5.74 13.63
N LYS A 318 31.42 -5.30 14.89
CA LYS A 318 30.55 -5.63 16.03
C LYS A 318 29.69 -4.42 16.37
N VAL A 319 28.38 -4.56 16.24
CA VAL A 319 27.41 -3.46 16.45
C VAL A 319 26.76 -3.61 17.81
N LEU A 320 26.05 -4.71 18.03
CA LEU A 320 25.31 -5.02 19.24
C LEU A 320 25.47 -6.50 19.54
N GLU A 321 25.80 -6.86 20.77
CA GLU A 321 25.84 -8.26 21.21
C GLU A 321 24.99 -8.41 22.47
N ALA A 322 24.15 -9.42 22.50
CA ALA A 322 23.33 -9.76 23.65
C ALA A 322 23.60 -11.21 24.07
N GLU A 323 23.79 -11.42 25.36
CA GLU A 323 24.03 -12.74 25.94
C GLU A 323 22.97 -13.04 27.00
N SER A 324 22.25 -14.15 26.79
CA SER A 324 21.25 -14.73 27.71
C SER A 324 20.27 -13.70 28.27
N VAL A 325 19.79 -12.81 27.42
CA VAL A 325 18.91 -11.72 27.82
C VAL A 325 17.54 -12.28 28.20
N THR A 326 17.09 -11.93 29.40
CA THR A 326 15.76 -12.28 29.90
C THR A 326 15.05 -11.03 30.42
N LYS A 327 13.79 -10.87 30.04
CA LYS A 327 12.93 -9.77 30.48
C LYS A 327 11.54 -10.27 30.83
N SER A 328 11.05 -9.88 32.00
CA SER A 328 9.72 -10.23 32.51
C SER A 328 9.01 -8.99 33.06
N PHE A 329 7.69 -8.94 32.89
CA PHE A 329 6.84 -7.95 33.56
C PHE A 329 5.82 -8.68 34.44
N GLY A 330 6.00 -8.60 35.75
CA GLY A 330 5.21 -9.41 36.69
C GLY A 330 5.46 -10.90 36.49
N GLU A 331 4.39 -11.68 36.30
CA GLU A 331 4.45 -13.12 36.05
C GLU A 331 4.65 -13.46 34.55
N ARG A 332 4.54 -12.48 33.65
CA ARG A 332 4.66 -12.73 32.21
C ARG A 332 6.11 -12.57 31.75
N HIS A 333 6.69 -13.68 31.30
CA HIS A 333 7.97 -13.67 30.60
C HIS A 333 7.77 -13.13 29.18
N ILE A 334 8.51 -12.09 28.83
CA ILE A 334 8.46 -11.48 27.50
C ILE A 334 9.53 -12.09 26.60
N ILE A 335 10.76 -12.19 27.11
CA ILE A 335 11.90 -12.82 26.43
C ILE A 335 12.67 -13.63 27.47
N LYS A 336 13.10 -14.84 27.10
CA LYS A 336 13.84 -15.76 27.97
C LYS A 336 15.06 -16.31 27.24
N ASP A 337 16.24 -16.09 27.84
CA ASP A 337 17.53 -16.62 27.39
C ASP A 337 17.83 -16.36 25.90
N PHE A 338 17.56 -15.15 25.43
CA PHE A 338 17.81 -14.77 24.04
C PHE A 338 19.22 -14.21 23.88
N SER A 339 20.00 -14.80 22.96
CA SER A 339 21.36 -14.36 22.64
C SER A 339 21.47 -14.09 21.14
N PHE A 340 22.06 -12.97 20.77
CA PHE A 340 22.23 -12.59 19.37
C PHE A 340 23.44 -11.68 19.17
N LEU A 341 23.93 -11.65 17.93
CA LEU A 341 25.01 -10.78 17.50
C LEU A 341 24.58 -10.01 16.24
N LEU A 342 24.49 -8.69 16.34
CA LEU A 342 24.26 -7.80 15.21
C LEU A 342 25.58 -7.35 14.60
N GLN A 343 25.70 -7.59 13.31
CA GLN A 343 26.83 -7.21 12.47
C GLN A 343 26.41 -6.12 11.48
N GLN A 344 27.40 -5.44 10.91
CA GLN A 344 27.15 -4.42 9.90
C GLN A 344 26.37 -4.99 8.70
N GLY A 345 25.33 -4.28 8.28
CA GLY A 345 24.48 -4.67 7.15
C GLY A 345 23.39 -5.69 7.50
N ASP A 346 23.28 -6.11 8.77
CA ASP A 346 22.15 -6.92 9.21
C ASP A 346 20.83 -6.15 9.05
N ARG A 347 19.84 -6.87 8.52
CA ARG A 347 18.47 -6.41 8.31
C ARG A 347 17.53 -7.41 8.96
N ILE A 348 16.87 -6.99 10.02
CA ILE A 348 16.10 -7.89 10.87
C ILE A 348 14.66 -7.39 10.95
N GLY A 349 13.72 -8.26 10.57
CA GLY A 349 12.30 -8.09 10.81
C GLY A 349 11.88 -8.78 12.10
N ILE A 350 11.20 -8.08 12.99
CA ILE A 350 10.63 -8.65 14.22
C ILE A 350 9.14 -8.89 14.01
N ILE A 351 8.73 -10.15 14.13
CA ILE A 351 7.34 -10.58 13.93
C ILE A 351 6.79 -11.31 15.16
N GLY A 352 5.46 -11.28 15.31
CA GLY A 352 4.77 -11.88 16.45
C GLY A 352 3.41 -11.25 16.70
N ALA A 353 2.58 -11.96 17.47
CA ALA A 353 1.24 -11.51 17.84
C ALA A 353 1.27 -10.20 18.64
N ASN A 354 0.13 -9.50 18.65
CA ASN A 354 -0.01 -8.29 19.46
C ASN A 354 0.21 -8.61 20.95
N GLY A 355 1.07 -7.83 21.60
CA GLY A 355 1.44 -8.07 23.00
C GLY A 355 2.49 -9.17 23.21
N ALA A 356 3.11 -9.71 22.16
CA ALA A 356 4.22 -10.66 22.29
C ALA A 356 5.52 -10.03 22.85
N GLY A 357 5.60 -8.69 22.90
CA GLY A 357 6.75 -7.96 23.45
C GLY A 357 7.73 -7.37 22.44
N LYS A 358 7.32 -7.26 21.17
CA LYS A 358 8.13 -6.70 20.06
C LYS A 358 8.71 -5.33 20.40
N SER A 359 7.87 -4.37 20.79
CA SER A 359 8.33 -3.02 21.16
C SER A 359 9.20 -3.03 22.43
N THR A 360 9.00 -3.99 23.34
CA THR A 360 9.89 -4.16 24.51
C THR A 360 11.29 -4.57 24.06
N LEU A 361 11.40 -5.48 23.07
CA LEU A 361 12.70 -5.88 22.50
C LEU A 361 13.41 -4.67 21.89
N LEU A 362 12.74 -3.89 21.04
CA LEU A 362 13.33 -2.67 20.46
C LEU A 362 13.79 -1.67 21.53
N LYS A 363 12.98 -1.43 22.57
CA LYS A 363 13.36 -0.54 23.69
C LYS A 363 14.56 -1.05 24.47
N MET A 364 14.74 -2.36 24.60
CA MET A 364 15.95 -2.94 25.18
C MET A 364 17.17 -2.74 24.27
N LEU A 365 17.02 -2.89 22.95
CA LEU A 365 18.09 -2.59 21.98
C LEU A 365 18.49 -1.12 21.98
N ALA A 366 17.52 -0.21 22.15
CA ALA A 366 17.73 1.23 22.26
C ALA A 366 18.41 1.64 23.59
N GLY A 367 18.46 0.74 24.58
CA GLY A 367 18.98 1.03 25.92
C GLY A 367 18.02 1.79 26.83
N GLU A 368 16.74 1.91 26.45
CA GLU A 368 15.69 2.56 27.25
C GLU A 368 15.20 1.66 28.40
N ILE A 369 15.25 0.34 28.19
CA ILE A 369 14.86 -0.67 29.18
C ILE A 369 16.05 -1.59 29.43
N THR A 370 16.38 -1.81 30.70
CA THR A 370 17.41 -2.78 31.08
C THR A 370 16.83 -4.19 31.15
N PRO A 371 17.57 -5.21 30.70
CA PRO A 371 17.19 -6.61 30.90
C PRO A 371 17.24 -6.98 32.39
N ASP A 372 16.44 -7.96 32.79
CA ASP A 372 16.43 -8.43 34.19
C ASP A 372 17.59 -9.42 34.45
N GLN A 373 17.94 -10.20 33.42
CA GLN A 373 19.13 -11.07 33.40
C GLN A 373 19.80 -10.99 32.02
N GLY A 374 21.09 -11.34 31.97
CA GLY A 374 21.90 -11.22 30.76
C GLY A 374 22.53 -9.83 30.61
N ARG A 375 23.18 -9.60 29.47
CA ARG A 375 23.85 -8.33 29.14
C ARG A 375 23.69 -7.97 27.68
N ILE A 376 23.57 -6.68 27.39
CA ILE A 376 23.59 -6.10 26.05
C ILE A 376 24.81 -5.18 25.96
N GLU A 377 25.76 -5.52 25.10
CA GLU A 377 26.94 -4.71 24.80
C GLU A 377 26.74 -3.95 23.50
N VAL A 378 26.86 -2.62 23.57
CA VAL A 378 26.79 -1.71 22.41
C VAL A 378 28.20 -1.34 21.97
N GLY A 379 28.49 -1.45 20.68
CA GLY A 379 29.78 -1.05 20.11
C GLY A 379 30.05 0.45 20.27
N SER A 380 31.31 0.83 20.46
CA SER A 380 31.70 2.22 20.76
C SER A 380 31.42 3.24 19.65
N THR A 381 31.22 2.79 18.41
CA THR A 381 30.92 3.65 17.26
C THR A 381 29.44 3.66 16.89
N VAL A 382 28.59 2.98 17.66
CA VAL A 382 27.16 2.86 17.37
C VAL A 382 26.41 4.15 17.72
N ARG A 383 25.59 4.59 16.76
CA ARG A 383 24.63 5.69 16.87
C ARG A 383 23.26 5.13 16.51
N ILE A 384 22.47 4.87 17.54
CA ILE A 384 21.12 4.31 17.41
C ILE A 384 20.14 5.45 17.21
N ALA A 385 19.32 5.36 16.17
CA ALA A 385 18.09 6.14 16.06
C ALA A 385 16.90 5.21 16.26
N HIS A 386 15.99 5.59 17.16
CA HIS A 386 14.80 4.82 17.52
C HIS A 386 13.55 5.57 17.09
N PHE A 387 12.86 5.02 16.09
CA PHE A 387 11.54 5.47 15.68
C PHE A 387 10.48 4.73 16.50
N THR A 388 9.87 5.46 17.42
CA THR A 388 8.83 4.94 18.32
C THR A 388 7.43 5.10 17.71
N GLN A 389 6.52 4.18 18.05
CA GLN A 389 5.12 4.26 17.64
C GLN A 389 4.42 5.56 18.11
N GLN A 390 4.80 6.07 19.28
CA GLN A 390 4.33 7.36 19.80
C GLN A 390 5.27 8.48 19.38
N LEU A 391 4.72 9.52 18.76
CA LEU A 391 5.49 10.71 18.40
C LEU A 391 5.95 11.45 19.67
N PRO A 392 7.21 11.91 19.71
CA PRO A 392 7.65 12.80 20.78
C PRO A 392 6.88 14.13 20.71
N GLN A 393 6.85 14.86 21.83
CA GLN A 393 6.26 16.19 21.84
C GLN A 393 7.02 17.10 20.88
N MET A 394 6.32 17.58 19.86
CA MET A 394 6.82 18.55 18.89
C MET A 394 6.26 19.94 19.23
N ASN A 395 7.05 20.99 19.00
CA ASN A 395 6.54 22.35 19.14
C ASN A 395 5.63 22.70 17.97
N ASP A 396 4.32 22.76 18.22
CA ASP A 396 3.31 23.02 17.20
C ASP A 396 3.48 24.37 16.46
N ASN A 397 4.13 25.36 17.10
CA ASN A 397 4.37 26.68 16.52
C ASN A 397 5.65 26.75 15.68
N GLN A 398 6.53 25.75 15.79
CA GLN A 398 7.78 25.70 15.05
C GLN A 398 7.53 25.36 13.58
N ARG A 399 8.31 25.95 12.67
CA ARG A 399 8.23 25.64 11.25
C ARG A 399 8.92 24.31 10.95
N MET A 400 8.38 23.57 9.99
CA MET A 400 8.92 22.29 9.54
C MET A 400 10.41 22.35 9.19
N ILE A 401 10.82 23.34 8.40
CA ILE A 401 12.23 23.52 8.01
C ILE A 401 13.15 23.81 9.20
N GLU A 402 12.65 24.54 10.21
CA GLU A 402 13.42 24.86 11.42
C GLU A 402 13.62 23.61 12.28
N TYR A 403 12.58 22.78 12.40
CA TYR A 403 12.62 21.54 13.16
C TYR A 403 13.66 20.54 12.61
N ILE A 404 13.82 20.47 11.29
CA ILE A 404 14.85 19.63 10.65
C ILE A 404 16.25 20.24 10.82
N ARG A 405 16.38 21.56 10.69
CA ARG A 405 17.66 22.27 10.88
C ARG A 405 18.23 22.16 12.28
N GLU A 406 17.42 21.86 13.29
CA GLU A 406 17.91 21.57 14.65
C GLU A 406 18.84 20.36 14.71
N SER A 407 18.59 19.33 13.88
CA SER A 407 19.40 18.10 13.89
C SER A 407 20.66 18.25 13.05
N ALA A 408 20.54 18.75 11.81
CA ALA A 408 21.68 19.02 10.94
C ALA A 408 21.32 20.10 9.91
N ASN A 409 22.27 21.01 9.61
CA ASN A 409 22.07 22.02 8.56
C ASN A 409 22.35 21.46 7.15
N ASP A 410 23.32 20.55 7.01
CA ASP A 410 23.69 19.87 5.77
C ASP A 410 24.08 18.42 6.07
N ILE A 411 23.67 17.48 5.20
CA ILE A 411 24.17 16.10 5.17
C ILE A 411 25.16 15.98 4.02
N GLN A 412 26.24 15.22 4.22
CA GLN A 412 27.15 14.87 3.14
C GLN A 412 26.80 13.46 2.64
N ASP A 413 26.63 13.24 1.34
CA ASP A 413 26.52 11.89 0.77
C ASP A 413 27.89 11.17 0.78
N SER A 414 27.88 9.85 0.65
CA SER A 414 28.99 8.92 0.47
C SER A 414 29.94 9.33 -0.66
N GLU A 415 29.43 10.08 -1.64
CA GLU A 415 30.20 10.69 -2.74
C GLU A 415 30.75 12.10 -2.43
N GLY A 416 30.39 12.68 -1.28
CA GLY A 416 30.87 13.98 -0.83
C GLY A 416 29.98 15.18 -1.17
N GLU A 417 28.81 14.97 -1.81
CA GLU A 417 27.84 16.03 -2.12
C GLU A 417 27.07 16.52 -0.89
N HIS A 418 26.73 17.81 -0.85
CA HIS A 418 26.00 18.44 0.26
C HIS A 418 24.49 18.46 -0.02
N HIS A 419 23.72 17.76 0.81
CA HIS A 419 22.26 17.81 0.82
C HIS A 419 21.77 18.76 1.89
N SER A 420 21.10 19.82 1.44
CA SER A 420 20.44 20.77 2.35
C SER A 420 19.17 20.16 2.95
N ALA A 421 18.78 20.64 4.13
CA ALA A 421 17.52 20.26 4.77
C ALA A 421 16.27 20.41 3.87
N ALA A 422 16.28 21.36 2.93
CA ALA A 422 15.17 21.58 1.99
C ALA A 422 15.05 20.46 0.94
N SER A 423 16.18 19.98 0.41
CA SER A 423 16.20 18.89 -0.57
C SER A 423 15.70 17.58 0.04
N MET A 424 16.06 17.33 1.30
CA MET A 424 15.59 16.15 2.03
C MET A 424 14.09 16.21 2.39
N LEU A 425 13.55 17.41 2.64
CA LEU A 425 12.11 17.60 2.80
C LEU A 425 11.36 17.29 1.50
N GLU A 426 11.86 17.78 0.37
CA GLU A 426 11.27 17.47 -0.94
C GLU A 426 11.28 15.96 -1.23
N ARG A 427 12.37 15.25 -0.91
CA ARG A 427 12.43 13.78 -1.05
C ARG A 427 11.36 13.05 -0.23
N PHE A 428 11.05 13.54 0.96
CA PHE A 428 9.97 13.01 1.81
C PHE A 428 8.58 13.55 1.42
N LEU A 429 8.42 13.98 0.16
CA LEU A 429 7.18 14.47 -0.43
C LEU A 429 6.62 15.71 0.29
N PHE A 430 7.50 16.58 0.79
CA PHE A 430 7.14 17.92 1.25
C PHE A 430 7.50 18.97 0.18
N PRO A 431 6.53 19.47 -0.60
CA PRO A 431 6.79 20.47 -1.62
C PRO A 431 7.39 21.75 -1.02
N LEU A 432 8.21 22.47 -1.80
CA LEU A 432 8.92 23.68 -1.36
C LEU A 432 8.01 24.72 -0.69
N HIS A 433 6.80 24.91 -1.21
CA HIS A 433 5.83 25.86 -0.65
C HIS A 433 5.33 25.49 0.76
N THR A 434 5.43 24.21 1.15
CA THR A 434 4.98 23.70 2.45
C THR A 434 6.03 23.81 3.56
N HIS A 435 7.31 24.02 3.24
CA HIS A 435 8.43 23.99 4.21
C HIS A 435 8.28 25.03 5.34
N GLY A 436 7.59 26.13 5.06
CA GLY A 436 7.31 27.19 6.02
C GLY A 436 6.13 26.93 6.96
N THR A 437 5.42 25.81 6.80
CA THR A 437 4.20 25.48 7.56
C THR A 437 4.54 25.12 9.01
N PRO A 438 3.78 25.63 10.00
CA PRO A 438 3.91 25.21 11.40
C PRO A 438 3.54 23.73 11.59
N ILE A 439 4.26 23.03 12.47
CA ILE A 439 4.06 21.59 12.73
C ILE A 439 2.64 21.29 13.21
N GLY A 440 1.99 22.18 13.96
CA GLY A 440 0.63 21.97 14.46
C GLY A 440 -0.45 21.91 13.36
N LYS A 441 -0.14 22.33 12.12
CA LYS A 441 -1.06 22.24 10.98
C LYS A 441 -0.88 20.96 10.16
N LEU A 442 0.16 20.19 10.43
CA LEU A 442 0.44 18.95 9.72
C LEU A 442 -0.48 17.82 10.19
N SER A 443 -0.91 16.98 9.25
CA SER A 443 -1.61 15.74 9.54
C SER A 443 -0.74 14.78 10.35
N GLY A 444 -1.34 13.80 11.04
CA GLY A 444 -0.60 12.81 11.83
C GLY A 444 0.46 12.07 11.01
N GLY A 445 0.13 11.67 9.77
CA GLY A 445 1.07 11.05 8.83
C GLY A 445 2.22 11.99 8.43
N GLU A 446 1.93 13.25 8.11
CA GLU A 446 2.98 14.26 7.86
C GLU A 446 3.90 14.49 9.06
N ARG A 447 3.36 14.50 10.28
CA ARG A 447 4.18 14.62 11.50
C ARG A 447 5.08 13.41 11.71
N LYS A 448 4.59 12.20 11.43
CA LYS A 448 5.41 10.97 11.46
C LYS A 448 6.53 11.00 10.42
N ARG A 449 6.23 11.39 9.18
CA ARG A 449 7.23 11.56 8.11
C ARG A 449 8.31 12.55 8.51
N LEU A 450 7.91 13.70 9.06
CA LEU A 450 8.83 14.72 9.53
C LEU A 450 9.72 14.22 10.68
N TYR A 451 9.15 13.45 11.62
CA TYR A 451 9.91 12.86 12.72
C TYR A 451 10.92 11.83 12.22
N LEU A 452 10.50 10.95 11.31
CA LEU A 452 11.39 9.99 10.67
C LEU A 452 12.55 10.71 9.96
N LEU A 453 12.26 11.74 9.17
CA LEU A 453 13.28 12.57 8.53
C LEU A 453 14.27 13.18 9.52
N LYS A 454 13.79 13.68 10.67
CA LYS A 454 14.66 14.22 11.73
C LYS A 454 15.62 13.15 12.27
N LEU A 455 15.15 11.94 12.52
CA LEU A 455 16.00 10.84 12.99
C LEU A 455 17.05 10.46 11.94
N LEU A 456 16.69 10.48 10.65
CA LEU A 456 17.64 10.19 9.57
C LEU A 456 18.70 11.28 9.41
N MET A 457 18.33 12.54 9.67
CA MET A 457 19.25 13.68 9.65
C MET A 457 20.36 13.61 10.70
N GLU A 458 20.17 12.82 11.76
CA GLU A 458 21.18 12.61 12.81
C GLU A 458 22.32 11.66 12.36
N GLN A 459 22.27 11.17 11.11
CA GLN A 459 23.22 10.22 10.52
C GLN A 459 23.46 8.98 11.41
N PRO A 460 22.38 8.25 11.78
CA PRO A 460 22.50 7.03 12.56
C PRO A 460 23.19 5.94 11.74
N ASN A 461 23.72 4.94 12.44
CA ASN A 461 24.26 3.73 11.82
C ASN A 461 23.53 2.46 12.28
N VAL A 462 22.62 2.59 13.24
CA VAL A 462 21.62 1.58 13.61
C VAL A 462 20.25 2.25 13.61
N LEU A 463 19.32 1.72 12.83
CA LEU A 463 17.93 2.14 12.78
C LEU A 463 17.06 1.10 13.48
N LEU A 464 16.34 1.54 14.51
CA LEU A 464 15.32 0.77 15.21
C LEU A 464 13.96 1.35 14.86
N LEU A 465 13.13 0.61 14.13
CA LEU A 465 11.85 1.08 13.62
C LEU A 465 10.70 0.30 14.24
N ASP A 466 9.90 0.94 15.10
CA ASP A 466 8.70 0.35 15.70
C ASP A 466 7.47 0.74 14.89
N GLU A 467 6.97 -0.19 14.06
CA GLU A 467 5.78 -0.01 13.21
C GLU A 467 5.86 1.23 12.29
N PRO A 468 6.93 1.37 11.47
CA PRO A 468 7.15 2.56 10.66
C PRO A 468 6.12 2.73 9.54
N THR A 469 5.45 1.64 9.14
CA THR A 469 4.52 1.64 8.00
C THR A 469 3.13 2.17 8.34
N ASN A 470 2.77 2.23 9.63
CA ASN A 470 1.44 2.66 10.05
C ASN A 470 1.21 4.16 9.84
N ASP A 471 0.06 4.50 9.26
CA ASP A 471 -0.38 5.86 8.92
C ASP A 471 0.48 6.55 7.84
N LEU A 472 1.28 5.79 7.09
CA LEU A 472 2.00 6.27 5.90
C LEU A 472 1.25 5.86 4.63
N ASP A 473 1.26 6.74 3.63
CA ASP A 473 0.71 6.39 2.32
C ASP A 473 1.69 5.54 1.49
N ILE A 474 1.14 4.87 0.48
CA ILE A 474 1.87 3.93 -0.39
C ILE A 474 3.13 4.58 -1.01
N GLU A 475 3.02 5.84 -1.43
CA GLU A 475 4.15 6.57 -2.04
C GLU A 475 5.23 6.89 -1.00
N THR A 476 4.86 7.34 0.20
CA THR A 476 5.84 7.52 1.28
C THR A 476 6.48 6.21 1.68
N LEU A 477 5.71 5.11 1.73
CA LEU A 477 6.24 3.78 2.02
C LEU A 477 7.32 3.38 1.01
N SER A 478 7.09 3.61 -0.29
CA SER A 478 8.10 3.35 -1.32
C SER A 478 9.37 4.17 -1.11
N VAL A 479 9.24 5.48 -0.83
CA VAL A 479 10.40 6.35 -0.53
C VAL A 479 11.18 5.85 0.70
N LEU A 480 10.47 5.41 1.73
CA LEU A 480 11.08 4.86 2.95
C LEU A 480 11.78 3.52 2.66
N GLU A 481 11.17 2.63 1.89
CA GLU A 481 11.76 1.37 1.47
C GLU A 481 13.04 1.59 0.68
N ASP A 482 13.01 2.44 -0.34
CA ASP A 482 14.18 2.76 -1.17
C ASP A 482 15.32 3.33 -0.31
N PHE A 483 14.98 4.19 0.65
CA PHE A 483 15.94 4.74 1.60
C PHE A 483 16.54 3.64 2.51
N ILE A 484 15.70 2.79 3.11
CA ILE A 484 16.17 1.71 3.98
C ILE A 484 16.99 0.70 3.21
N GLU A 485 16.65 0.41 1.96
CA GLU A 485 17.39 -0.49 1.07
C GLU A 485 18.83 0.02 0.85
N GLN A 486 18.98 1.32 0.58
CA GLN A 486 20.28 1.98 0.37
C GLN A 486 21.09 2.21 1.66
N PHE A 487 20.48 2.09 2.85
CA PHE A 487 21.12 2.42 4.13
C PHE A 487 22.26 1.44 4.52
N PRO A 488 23.55 1.82 4.58
CA PRO A 488 24.64 0.87 4.83
C PRO A 488 24.73 0.31 6.27
N GLY A 489 23.93 0.83 7.20
CA GLY A 489 23.95 0.46 8.61
C GLY A 489 23.10 -0.79 8.93
N VAL A 490 22.83 -0.99 10.22
CA VAL A 490 21.93 -2.07 10.69
C VAL A 490 20.51 -1.54 10.78
N VAL A 491 19.54 -2.34 10.35
CA VAL A 491 18.12 -2.01 10.49
C VAL A 491 17.43 -3.14 11.22
N VAL A 492 16.75 -2.80 12.31
CA VAL A 492 15.84 -3.69 13.03
C VAL A 492 14.46 -3.05 12.99
N THR A 493 13.50 -3.72 12.38
CA THR A 493 12.16 -3.17 12.16
C THR A 493 11.09 -4.12 12.66
N ILE A 494 10.07 -3.57 13.32
CA ILE A 494 8.79 -4.24 13.58
C ILE A 494 7.82 -3.69 12.55
N SER A 495 7.16 -4.57 11.79
CA SER A 495 6.05 -4.17 10.94
C SER A 495 5.07 -5.32 10.79
N HIS A 496 3.80 -4.98 10.58
CA HIS A 496 2.78 -5.91 10.12
C HIS A 496 2.63 -5.91 8.59
N ASP A 497 3.30 -5.00 7.89
CA ASP A 497 3.30 -4.94 6.43
C ASP A 497 4.25 -6.00 5.87
N ARG A 498 3.66 -6.99 5.18
CA ARG A 498 4.41 -8.11 4.63
C ARG A 498 5.32 -7.68 3.48
N PHE A 499 4.88 -6.74 2.63
CA PHE A 499 5.67 -6.26 1.49
C PHE A 499 6.92 -5.52 1.97
N PHE A 500 6.73 -4.68 2.99
CA PHE A 500 7.83 -3.95 3.61
C PHE A 500 8.86 -4.90 4.23
N LEU A 501 8.40 -5.93 4.97
CA LEU A 501 9.30 -6.92 5.56
C LEU A 501 10.00 -7.79 4.52
N ASP A 502 9.29 -8.27 3.49
CA ASP A 502 9.88 -9.10 2.43
C ASP A 502 10.96 -8.36 1.65
N ARG A 503 10.80 -7.04 1.46
CA ARG A 503 11.78 -6.21 0.76
C ARG A 503 13.00 -5.89 1.61
N ILE A 504 12.82 -5.62 2.90
CA ILE A 504 13.88 -5.08 3.78
C ILE A 504 14.58 -6.17 4.58
N ALA A 505 13.83 -7.09 5.18
CA ALA A 505 14.35 -8.05 6.15
C ALA A 505 15.08 -9.20 5.45
N LYS A 506 16.26 -9.54 5.98
CA LYS A 506 17.04 -10.73 5.55
C LYS A 506 16.99 -11.84 6.60
N LYS A 507 16.59 -11.49 7.81
CA LYS A 507 16.43 -12.39 8.96
C LYS A 507 15.14 -12.00 9.69
N LEU A 508 14.43 -12.98 10.21
CA LEU A 508 13.23 -12.78 10.98
C LEU A 508 13.44 -13.26 12.41
N TRP A 509 13.06 -12.43 13.37
CA TRP A 509 12.93 -12.79 14.77
C TRP A 509 11.46 -12.95 15.11
N ILE A 510 11.06 -14.19 15.41
CA ILE A 510 9.68 -14.56 15.71
C ILE A 510 9.51 -14.67 17.22
N LEU A 511 8.65 -13.83 17.79
CA LEU A 511 8.28 -13.90 19.20
C LEU A 511 7.03 -14.75 19.37
N ASP A 512 7.13 -15.82 20.16
CA ASP A 512 6.02 -16.72 20.50
C ASP A 512 5.03 -16.14 21.54
N GLY A 513 5.41 -15.05 22.20
CA GLY A 513 4.65 -14.40 23.28
C GLY A 513 4.69 -15.12 24.64
N GLN A 514 5.43 -16.22 24.74
CA GLN A 514 5.72 -17.00 25.96
C GLN A 514 7.19 -16.91 26.40
N GLY A 515 8.01 -16.16 25.66
CA GLY A 515 9.40 -15.87 25.99
C GLY A 515 10.41 -16.48 25.01
N GLY A 516 9.98 -17.32 24.08
CA GLY A 516 10.80 -17.85 23.00
C GLY A 516 10.95 -16.83 21.86
N VAL A 517 12.18 -16.76 21.35
CA VAL A 517 12.50 -16.01 20.14
C VAL A 517 13.17 -16.97 19.15
N ASP A 518 12.45 -17.28 18.07
CA ASP A 518 12.98 -18.13 16.99
C ASP A 518 13.58 -17.24 15.90
N GLU A 519 14.69 -17.70 15.31
CA GLU A 519 15.34 -17.03 14.18
C GLU A 519 15.05 -17.83 12.90
N SER A 520 14.55 -17.13 11.87
CA SER A 520 14.41 -17.67 10.52
C SER A 520 15.17 -16.82 9.51
N LEU A 521 15.67 -17.47 8.46
CA LEU A 521 16.28 -16.83 7.28
C LEU A 521 15.32 -16.80 6.09
N ASP A 522 14.11 -17.34 6.26
CA ASP A 522 13.09 -17.35 5.23
C ASP A 522 12.52 -15.93 5.03
N ILE A 523 11.99 -15.70 3.83
CA ILE A 523 11.22 -14.49 3.53
C ILE A 523 9.89 -14.57 4.32
N TYR A 524 9.33 -13.43 4.72
CA TYR A 524 8.17 -13.44 5.62
C TYR A 524 6.94 -14.10 5.00
N SER A 525 6.69 -13.87 3.71
CA SER A 525 5.66 -14.60 2.95
C SER A 525 5.85 -16.12 2.93
N GLU A 526 7.09 -16.60 2.78
CA GLU A 526 7.40 -18.04 2.78
C GLU A 526 7.18 -18.66 4.15
N TYR A 527 7.59 -17.94 5.20
CA TYR A 527 7.37 -18.34 6.59
C TYR A 527 5.89 -18.50 6.92
N LEU A 528 5.03 -17.56 6.49
CA LEU A 528 3.58 -17.65 6.68
C LEU A 528 2.98 -18.82 5.90
N ALA A 529 3.42 -19.06 4.67
CA ALA A 529 2.96 -20.21 3.88
C ALA A 529 3.33 -21.55 4.56
N ALA A 530 4.52 -21.64 5.15
CA ALA A 530 4.96 -22.82 5.90
C ALA A 530 4.14 -23.07 7.19
N LEU A 531 3.71 -22.00 7.86
CA LEU A 531 2.81 -22.06 9.02
C LEU A 531 1.38 -22.50 8.65
N GLY A 532 0.86 -22.02 7.51
CA GLY A 532 -0.47 -22.35 7.01
C GLY A 532 -0.57 -23.75 6.40
N ALA A 533 0.56 -24.31 5.95
CA ALA A 533 0.65 -25.71 5.56
C ALA A 533 0.60 -26.60 6.80
N THR A 534 -0.59 -27.05 7.19
CA THR A 534 -0.72 -28.18 8.12
C THR A 534 0.21 -29.30 7.66
N PRO A 535 1.10 -29.84 8.52
CA PRO A 535 1.87 -31.02 8.13
C PRO A 535 0.85 -32.10 7.81
N ALA A 536 0.72 -32.42 6.52
CA ALA A 536 -0.02 -33.60 6.11
C ALA A 536 0.52 -34.75 6.95
N PRO A 537 -0.35 -35.59 7.57
CA PRO A 537 0.13 -36.72 8.34
C PRO A 537 1.07 -37.49 7.42
N VAL A 538 2.33 -37.61 7.85
CA VAL A 538 3.34 -38.41 7.16
C VAL A 538 2.76 -39.82 7.12
N LYS A 539 2.09 -40.15 6.00
CA LYS A 539 1.87 -41.53 5.64
C LYS A 539 3.26 -42.08 5.48
N GLU A 540 3.59 -43.07 6.31
CA GLU A 540 4.73 -43.93 6.08
C GLU A 540 4.59 -44.52 4.68
N GLU A 541 5.14 -43.82 3.69
CA GLU A 541 5.44 -44.41 2.41
C GLU A 541 6.52 -45.43 2.66
N LYS A 542 6.12 -46.70 2.51
CA LYS A 542 7.04 -47.82 2.43
C LYS A 542 8.13 -47.44 1.43
N VAL A 543 9.36 -47.45 1.94
CA VAL A 543 10.58 -47.29 1.17
C VAL A 543 10.64 -48.43 0.14
N ASP A 544 10.14 -48.18 -1.05
CA ASP A 544 10.57 -48.90 -2.24
C ASP A 544 11.80 -48.20 -2.79
N LYS A 545 12.89 -48.96 -2.89
CA LYS A 545 14.20 -48.47 -3.33
C LYS A 545 14.06 -47.78 -4.70
N PRO A 546 14.49 -46.52 -4.84
CA PRO A 546 14.61 -45.91 -6.16
C PRO A 546 15.73 -46.62 -6.92
N LYS A 547 15.39 -47.22 -8.07
CA LYS A 547 16.38 -47.44 -9.13
C LYS A 547 16.81 -46.06 -9.62
N GLU A 548 18.09 -45.77 -9.47
CA GLU A 548 18.75 -44.63 -10.11
C GLU A 548 18.46 -44.63 -11.62
N GLN A 549 17.54 -43.79 -12.07
CA GLN A 549 17.56 -43.30 -13.43
C GLN A 549 18.33 -41.99 -13.43
N LYS A 550 19.60 -42.09 -13.85
CA LYS A 550 20.40 -40.94 -14.26
C LYS A 550 19.65 -40.22 -15.38
N VAL A 551 19.04 -39.08 -15.07
CA VAL A 551 18.65 -38.10 -16.09
C VAL A 551 19.93 -37.61 -16.73
N LYS A 552 20.28 -38.18 -17.89
CA LYS A 552 21.27 -37.58 -18.78
C LYS A 552 20.65 -36.30 -19.31
N THR A 553 21.15 -35.16 -18.86
CA THR A 553 21.04 -33.88 -19.57
C THR A 553 21.66 -34.06 -20.95
N GLN A 554 20.83 -34.39 -21.95
CA GLN A 554 21.23 -34.24 -23.34
C GLN A 554 21.18 -32.75 -23.64
N LYS A 555 22.34 -32.12 -23.83
CA LYS A 555 22.43 -30.79 -24.43
C LYS A 555 21.64 -30.81 -25.74
N LYS A 556 20.62 -29.97 -25.86
CA LYS A 556 19.90 -29.76 -27.12
C LYS A 556 20.91 -29.25 -28.13
N LYS A 557 21.28 -30.07 -29.12
CA LYS A 557 22.02 -29.59 -30.29
C LYS A 557 21.00 -29.11 -31.32
N LEU A 558 21.28 -27.96 -31.94
CA LEU A 558 20.55 -27.45 -33.10
C LEU A 558 20.38 -28.56 -34.15
N SER A 559 19.17 -28.74 -34.66
CA SER A 559 18.93 -29.61 -35.81
C SER A 559 19.57 -29.02 -37.07
N PHE A 560 19.82 -29.84 -38.10
CA PHE A 560 20.42 -29.37 -39.37
C PHE A 560 19.65 -28.23 -40.03
N LYS A 561 18.32 -28.14 -39.81
CA LYS A 561 17.50 -27.02 -40.28
C LYS A 561 17.74 -25.75 -39.45
N GLU A 562 17.82 -25.87 -38.13
CA GLU A 562 18.05 -24.76 -37.21
C GLU A 562 19.48 -24.21 -37.30
N GLN A 563 20.48 -25.04 -37.63
CA GLN A 563 21.84 -24.57 -37.93
C GLN A 563 21.88 -23.69 -39.17
N LYS A 564 21.20 -24.11 -40.24
CA LYS A 564 21.12 -23.33 -41.48
C LYS A 564 20.34 -22.03 -41.27
N GLU A 565 19.30 -22.08 -40.44
CA GLU A 565 18.51 -20.91 -40.03
C GLU A 565 19.38 -19.93 -39.23
N TRP A 566 20.15 -20.41 -38.25
CA TRP A 566 21.08 -19.58 -37.46
C TRP A 566 22.15 -18.89 -38.32
N GLU A 567 22.67 -19.56 -39.36
CA GLU A 567 23.64 -18.98 -40.28
C GLU A 567 23.06 -17.86 -41.19
N THR A 568 21.74 -17.86 -41.43
CA THR A 568 21.09 -16.90 -42.34
C THR A 568 20.25 -15.84 -41.64
N ILE A 569 19.81 -16.09 -40.40
CA ILE A 569 18.85 -15.23 -39.69
C ILE A 569 19.37 -13.81 -39.47
N GLU A 570 20.67 -13.62 -39.16
CA GLU A 570 21.27 -12.29 -39.01
C GLU A 570 21.27 -11.51 -40.33
N ALA A 571 21.53 -12.21 -41.45
CA ALA A 571 21.52 -11.59 -42.78
C ALA A 571 20.10 -11.29 -43.27
N ASP A 572 19.10 -12.05 -42.82
CA ASP A 572 17.70 -11.83 -43.17
C ASP A 572 17.07 -10.73 -42.31
N ILE A 573 17.46 -10.60 -41.03
CA ILE A 573 17.12 -9.47 -40.16
C ILE A 573 17.68 -8.17 -40.76
N ALA A 574 18.95 -8.15 -41.16
CA ALA A 574 19.57 -6.96 -41.75
C ALA A 574 18.89 -6.49 -43.06
N LYS A 575 18.42 -7.42 -43.90
CA LYS A 575 17.64 -7.07 -45.11
C LYS A 575 16.25 -6.53 -44.77
N LEU A 576 15.63 -7.04 -43.72
CA LEU A 576 14.32 -6.57 -43.26
C LEU A 576 14.43 -5.17 -42.66
N GLU A 577 15.48 -4.86 -41.92
CA GLU A 577 15.77 -3.51 -41.43
C GLU A 577 15.97 -2.52 -42.58
N GLU A 578 16.71 -2.90 -43.63
CA GLU A 578 16.89 -2.08 -44.83
C GLU A 578 15.56 -1.85 -45.57
N ALA A 579 14.71 -2.88 -45.68
CA ALA A 579 13.39 -2.76 -46.29
C ALA A 579 12.41 -1.89 -45.46
N ILE A 580 12.45 -1.99 -44.13
CA ILE A 580 11.66 -1.15 -43.23
C ILE A 580 12.10 0.32 -43.36
N MET A 581 13.41 0.58 -43.38
CA MET A 581 13.93 1.93 -43.58
C MET A 581 13.51 2.54 -44.92
N ASP A 582 13.54 1.75 -46.01
CA ASP A 582 13.09 2.18 -47.33
C ASP A 582 11.58 2.45 -47.38
N ALA A 583 10.77 1.61 -46.72
CA ALA A 583 9.33 1.79 -46.60
C ALA A 583 8.97 3.04 -45.77
N GLU A 584 9.65 3.27 -44.65
CA GLU A 584 9.50 4.46 -43.81
C GLU A 584 9.86 5.75 -44.56
N GLU A 585 10.97 5.73 -45.33
CA GLU A 585 11.36 6.87 -46.16
C GLU A 585 10.33 7.10 -47.29
N GLY A 586 9.76 6.02 -47.83
CA GLY A 586 8.65 6.04 -48.78
C GLY A 586 7.39 6.70 -48.21
N VAL A 587 7.00 6.36 -46.98
CA VAL A 587 5.88 6.96 -46.25
C VAL A 587 6.12 8.45 -46.01
N SER A 588 7.34 8.83 -45.64
CA SER A 588 7.69 10.25 -45.43
C SER A 588 7.71 11.07 -46.73
N LYS A 589 7.99 10.45 -47.88
CA LYS A 589 8.00 11.10 -49.21
C LYS A 589 6.61 11.13 -49.86
N ALA A 590 5.71 10.22 -49.50
CA ALA A 590 4.34 10.12 -50.01
C ALA A 590 3.42 11.17 -49.33
N GLY A 591 3.63 12.45 -49.64
CA GLY A 591 2.92 13.54 -48.95
C GLY A 591 1.40 13.62 -49.19
N SER A 592 0.91 13.43 -50.42
CA SER A 592 -0.49 13.70 -50.79
C SER A 592 -1.21 12.58 -51.53
N ASP A 593 -0.56 11.42 -51.71
CA ASP A 593 -1.12 10.27 -52.41
C ASP A 593 -1.64 9.24 -51.39
N PHE A 594 -2.91 9.39 -51.02
CA PHE A 594 -3.57 8.61 -49.97
C PHE A 594 -3.56 7.10 -50.26
N THR A 595 -3.70 6.73 -51.54
CA THR A 595 -3.63 5.33 -52.00
C THR A 595 -2.25 4.72 -51.84
N LYS A 596 -1.19 5.50 -52.12
CA LYS A 596 0.19 5.03 -51.97
C LYS A 596 0.63 4.99 -50.51
N LEU A 597 0.15 5.93 -49.69
CA LEU A 597 0.35 5.91 -48.24
C LEU A 597 -0.26 4.64 -47.62
N GLN A 598 -1.51 4.32 -47.97
CA GLN A 598 -2.18 3.14 -47.42
C GLN A 598 -1.49 1.81 -47.79
N GLN A 599 -0.94 1.73 -49.01
CA GLN A 599 -0.15 0.57 -49.44
C GLN A 599 1.17 0.47 -48.68
N LEU A 600 1.90 1.58 -48.56
CA LEU A 600 3.18 1.61 -47.85
C LEU A 600 3.00 1.37 -46.35
N THR A 601 1.92 1.83 -45.73
CA THR A 601 1.65 1.54 -44.31
C THR A 601 1.30 0.07 -44.08
N ALA A 602 0.56 -0.56 -45.00
CA ALA A 602 0.26 -1.99 -44.91
C ALA A 602 1.51 -2.86 -45.13
N GLU A 603 2.38 -2.44 -46.05
CA GLU A 603 3.69 -3.07 -46.28
C GLU A 603 4.61 -2.93 -45.06
N LEU A 604 4.60 -1.78 -44.39
CA LEU A 604 5.36 -1.53 -43.17
C LEU A 604 4.86 -2.38 -41.98
N GLU A 605 3.55 -2.52 -41.82
CA GLU A 605 2.96 -3.43 -40.83
C GLU A 605 3.37 -4.90 -41.06
N GLU A 606 3.38 -5.35 -42.32
CA GLU A 606 3.80 -6.72 -42.68
C GLU A 606 5.31 -6.93 -42.48
N LEU A 607 6.14 -5.94 -42.81
CA LEU A 607 7.59 -6.01 -42.58
C LEU A 607 7.92 -6.02 -41.08
N ASN A 608 7.25 -5.21 -40.26
CA ASN A 608 7.45 -5.19 -38.80
C ASN A 608 7.04 -6.52 -38.15
N ALA A 609 5.91 -7.10 -38.55
CA ALA A 609 5.48 -8.42 -38.05
C ALA A 609 6.49 -9.53 -38.39
N ASN A 610 7.08 -9.49 -39.59
CA ASN A 610 8.12 -10.43 -39.99
C ASN A 610 9.45 -10.21 -39.24
N TYR A 611 9.77 -8.96 -38.91
CA TYR A 611 10.95 -8.61 -38.11
C TYR A 611 10.83 -9.14 -36.67
N GLU A 612 9.70 -8.91 -36.01
CA GLU A 612 9.43 -9.43 -34.67
C GLU A 612 9.55 -10.97 -34.61
N HIS A 613 8.94 -11.66 -35.58
CA HIS A 613 9.03 -13.12 -35.67
C HIS A 613 10.48 -13.63 -35.85
N LEU A 614 11.32 -12.92 -36.62
CA LEU A 614 12.73 -13.30 -36.78
C LEU A 614 13.57 -13.00 -35.53
N ILE A 615 13.25 -11.96 -34.77
CA ILE A 615 13.90 -11.67 -33.48
C ILE A 615 13.56 -12.76 -32.46
N GLU A 616 12.29 -13.11 -32.28
CA GLU A 616 11.88 -14.20 -31.38
C GLU A 616 12.56 -15.52 -31.75
N ARG A 617 12.70 -15.76 -33.06
CA ARG A 617 13.37 -16.95 -33.59
C ARG A 617 14.87 -16.92 -33.34
N TRP A 618 15.51 -15.75 -33.45
CA TRP A 618 16.92 -15.55 -33.14
C TRP A 618 17.21 -15.75 -31.65
N GLU A 619 16.39 -15.18 -30.76
CA GLU A 619 16.51 -15.37 -29.31
C GLU A 619 16.39 -16.86 -28.92
N TYR A 620 15.40 -17.57 -29.49
CA TYR A 620 15.24 -19.00 -29.29
C TYR A 620 16.47 -19.82 -29.74
N LEU A 621 17.05 -19.49 -30.90
CA LEU A 621 18.24 -20.18 -31.41
C LEU A 621 19.49 -19.83 -30.57
N GLN A 622 19.61 -18.59 -30.10
CA GLN A 622 20.70 -18.12 -29.25
C GLN A 622 20.71 -18.83 -27.89
N ASP A 623 19.54 -19.02 -27.28
CA ASP A 623 19.39 -19.77 -26.03
C ASP A 623 19.81 -21.24 -26.15
N ILE A 624 19.60 -21.85 -27.32
CA ILE A 624 20.03 -23.23 -27.59
C ILE A 624 21.55 -23.30 -27.82
N VAL A 625 22.16 -22.26 -28.39
CA VAL A 625 23.62 -22.18 -28.61
C VAL A 625 24.37 -21.92 -27.31
N ASN A 626 23.79 -21.16 -26.37
CA ASN A 626 24.41 -20.76 -25.12
C ASN A 626 24.33 -21.82 -23.98
N GLN A 627 23.54 -22.89 -24.15
CA GLN A 627 23.44 -24.05 -23.22
C GLN A 627 24.45 -25.18 -23.54
#